data_AF-A0A378AER7-F1
#
_entry.id   AF-A0A378AER7-F1
#
_cell.length_a   1.000
_cell.length_b   1.000
_cell.length_c   1.000
_cell.angle_alpha   90.00
_cell.angle_beta   90.00
_cell.angle_gamma   90.00
#
_symmetry.space_group_name_H-M   'P 1'
#
loop_
_entity.id
_entity.type
_entity.pdbx_description
1 polymer ?
#
loop_
_entity_poly.entity_id
_entity_poly.type
_entity_poly.pdbx_seq_one_letter_code
_entity_poly.pdbx_strand_id
1 'polypeptide(L)'
;MGLAGLVLIEDEESGRLLLPKQWGIDDVPVIVQDKKFTAAGEIDYQLDVMSAAVGWFGDTLLTNGALYPEHAAPRGWLRLRLLNGCNARSLNFATSDKRPLYVVASDGGLLAEPVKVDELPVLMGERFEVLVDTSDGKPFDLVTLPVSQMGMAIAPFDKPQPVLRVQPLVIPASGKLLDTLAALPALPSLTGLTQRQLHLSMDPMLDRMGMQALMEKYGDQAMAGMDHGMMGHGDMSDMGNMHHGDMSMNHGSGMEHGMSSGKGFDFHNANRINGKAFDMNEPMFAAARGQYERWVISGKGDMMLHPFHIHGTQFRILSENGKPPAAHRRGWKDTVRVEGDVSEVLVKFDHPAPKEFAYMAHCHLLEHEDTGMMLGFTV
;
A
#
# COMPACT_ATOMS: atom_id res chain seq x y z
N MET A 1 -7.38 -16.53 -3.99
CA MET A 1 -7.69 -16.70 -5.42
C MET A 1 -6.53 -16.38 -6.37
N GLY A 2 -5.79 -15.27 -6.22
CA GLY A 2 -4.49 -15.09 -6.91
C GLY A 2 -4.50 -14.35 -8.25
N LEU A 3 -5.59 -13.66 -8.59
CA LEU A 3 -5.67 -12.86 -9.81
C LEU A 3 -4.84 -11.57 -9.68
N ALA A 4 -3.76 -11.49 -10.45
CA ALA A 4 -2.98 -10.29 -10.67
C ALA A 4 -2.25 -10.43 -12.00
N GLY A 5 -1.95 -9.31 -12.66
CA GLY A 5 -1.19 -9.27 -13.90
C GLY A 5 -0.34 -8.01 -13.96
N LEU A 6 0.54 -7.92 -14.95
CA LEU A 6 1.39 -6.76 -15.18
C LEU A 6 1.10 -6.15 -16.54
N VAL A 7 1.25 -4.83 -16.60
CA VAL A 7 1.21 -4.07 -17.85
C VAL A 7 2.56 -3.37 -18.00
N LEU A 8 3.24 -3.64 -19.11
CA LEU A 8 4.45 -2.95 -19.50
C LEU A 8 4.10 -1.95 -20.59
N ILE A 9 4.27 -0.67 -20.30
CA ILE A 9 4.11 0.41 -21.26
C ILE A 9 5.51 0.86 -21.67
N GLU A 10 5.78 0.84 -22.97
CA GLU A 10 7.02 1.35 -23.56
C GLU A 10 6.69 2.50 -24.50
N ASP A 11 7.59 3.47 -24.56
CA ASP A 11 7.53 4.60 -25.45
C ASP A 11 8.90 4.87 -26.11
N GLU A 12 8.96 5.86 -26.99
CA GLU A 12 10.20 6.18 -27.70
C GLU A 12 11.30 6.69 -26.77
N GLU A 13 10.95 7.43 -25.71
CA GLU A 13 11.92 8.00 -24.77
C GLU A 13 12.58 6.92 -23.91
N SER A 14 11.77 6.06 -23.29
CA SER A 14 12.25 4.91 -22.52
C SER A 14 13.06 3.93 -23.37
N GLY A 15 12.70 3.73 -24.64
CA GLY A 15 13.46 2.88 -25.58
C GLY A 15 14.86 3.41 -25.94
N ARG A 16 15.09 4.72 -25.81
CA ARG A 16 16.42 5.34 -26.01
C ARG A 16 17.32 5.20 -24.80
N LEU A 17 16.75 5.01 -23.60
CA LEU A 17 17.53 4.71 -22.42
C LEU A 17 18.15 3.32 -22.55
N LEU A 18 19.44 3.23 -22.25
CA LEU A 18 20.17 1.95 -22.26
C LEU A 18 19.96 1.19 -20.93
N LEU A 19 18.77 1.26 -20.34
CA LEU A 19 18.42 0.50 -19.13
C LEU A 19 18.50 -1.02 -19.40
N PRO A 20 18.68 -1.85 -18.36
CA PRO A 20 18.43 -3.29 -18.47
C PRO A 20 17.01 -3.54 -19.03
N LYS A 21 16.92 -4.47 -19.98
CA LYS A 21 15.71 -4.67 -20.81
C LYS A 21 15.54 -6.08 -21.36
N GLN A 22 16.44 -7.01 -21.01
CA GLN A 22 16.26 -8.42 -21.35
C GLN A 22 15.31 -9.03 -20.31
N TRP A 23 14.04 -9.10 -20.69
CA TRP A 23 12.97 -9.61 -19.84
C TRP A 23 13.30 -11.02 -19.29
N GLY A 24 13.22 -11.17 -17.97
CA GLY A 24 13.52 -12.41 -17.27
C GLY A 24 15.02 -12.71 -17.12
N ILE A 25 15.91 -11.79 -17.50
CA ILE A 25 17.37 -11.91 -17.33
C ILE A 25 17.90 -10.75 -16.49
N ASP A 26 17.91 -9.54 -17.05
CA ASP A 26 18.38 -8.32 -16.38
C ASP A 26 17.26 -7.29 -16.16
N ASP A 27 16.05 -7.57 -16.63
CA ASP A 27 14.82 -6.83 -16.36
C ASP A 27 13.72 -7.81 -15.91
N VAL A 28 13.36 -7.76 -14.63
CA VAL A 28 12.59 -8.83 -13.98
C VAL A 28 11.43 -8.25 -13.18
N PRO A 29 10.20 -8.75 -13.36
CA PRO A 29 9.09 -8.41 -12.48
C PRO A 29 9.24 -9.10 -11.12
N VAL A 30 8.89 -8.41 -10.05
CA VAL A 30 8.88 -8.94 -8.68
C VAL A 30 7.56 -8.54 -8.02
N ILE A 31 6.54 -9.37 -8.19
CA ILE A 31 5.24 -9.23 -7.56
C ILE A 31 5.31 -9.90 -6.18
N VAL A 32 5.23 -9.11 -5.13
CA VAL A 32 5.31 -9.60 -3.74
C VAL A 32 3.92 -9.58 -3.12
N GLN A 33 3.52 -10.72 -2.54
CA GLN A 33 2.20 -10.89 -1.93
C GLN A 33 2.33 -11.76 -0.68
N ASP A 34 1.61 -11.46 0.39
CA ASP A 34 1.42 -12.41 1.49
C ASP A 34 0.12 -13.22 1.32
N LYS A 35 0.11 -14.43 1.90
CA LYS A 35 -1.07 -15.29 2.02
C LYS A 35 -1.06 -16.06 3.34
N LYS A 36 -2.26 -16.46 3.76
CA LYS A 36 -2.47 -17.44 4.81
C LYS A 36 -3.16 -18.66 4.23
N PHE A 37 -2.84 -19.84 4.74
CA PHE A 37 -3.41 -21.10 4.29
C PHE A 37 -4.06 -21.87 5.44
N THR A 38 -5.11 -22.63 5.13
CA THR A 38 -5.71 -23.60 6.06
C THR A 38 -4.79 -24.81 6.24
N ALA A 39 -5.07 -25.65 7.22
CA ALA A 39 -4.34 -26.92 7.40
C ALA A 39 -4.45 -27.87 6.19
N ALA A 40 -5.46 -27.69 5.33
CA ALA A 40 -5.63 -28.43 4.08
C ALA A 40 -4.83 -27.83 2.90
N GLY A 41 -4.17 -26.68 3.09
CA GLY A 41 -3.39 -25.99 2.06
C GLY A 41 -4.20 -25.05 1.17
N GLU A 42 -5.47 -24.80 1.50
CA GLU A 42 -6.32 -23.84 0.78
C GLU A 42 -6.05 -22.42 1.26
N ILE A 43 -6.28 -21.41 0.41
CA ILE A 43 -6.15 -20.00 0.82
C ILE A 43 -7.23 -19.67 1.86
N ASP A 44 -6.82 -19.23 3.04
CA ASP A 44 -7.69 -18.87 4.17
C ASP A 44 -8.08 -17.39 4.10
N TYR A 45 -8.84 -17.03 3.06
CA TYR A 45 -9.38 -15.68 2.91
C TYR A 45 -10.73 -15.55 3.61
N GLN A 46 -10.89 -14.50 4.41
CA GLN A 46 -12.15 -14.12 5.02
C GLN A 46 -12.27 -12.60 4.98
N LEU A 47 -13.48 -12.13 4.67
CA LEU A 47 -13.89 -10.75 4.94
C LEU A 47 -14.77 -10.77 6.20
N ASP A 48 -14.16 -10.48 7.34
CA ASP A 48 -14.80 -10.45 8.65
C ASP A 48 -14.56 -9.12 9.36
N VAL A 49 -15.07 -8.95 10.59
CA VAL A 49 -14.92 -7.70 11.36
C VAL A 49 -13.46 -7.33 11.60
N MET A 50 -12.57 -8.31 11.79
CA MET A 50 -11.15 -8.05 11.99
C MET A 50 -10.52 -7.58 10.68
N SER A 51 -10.68 -8.34 9.59
CA SER A 51 -10.07 -8.00 8.31
C SER A 51 -10.67 -6.73 7.70
N ALA A 52 -11.95 -6.42 7.95
CA ALA A 52 -12.58 -5.16 7.55
C ALA A 52 -12.00 -3.92 8.24
N ALA A 53 -11.35 -4.09 9.41
CA ALA A 53 -10.74 -3.01 10.16
C ALA A 53 -9.23 -2.88 9.94
N VAL A 54 -8.50 -4.00 9.86
CA VAL A 54 -7.02 -3.99 9.80
C VAL A 54 -6.45 -4.63 8.54
N GLY A 55 -7.33 -5.11 7.66
CA GLY A 55 -6.99 -5.79 6.42
C GLY A 55 -6.72 -7.29 6.57
N TRP A 56 -6.79 -8.00 5.44
CA TRP A 56 -6.40 -9.40 5.36
C TRP A 56 -4.89 -9.51 5.13
N PHE A 57 -4.23 -10.26 6.01
CA PHE A 57 -2.79 -10.53 5.95
C PHE A 57 -2.50 -11.97 6.36
N GLY A 58 -1.35 -12.46 5.92
CA GLY A 58 -0.90 -13.82 6.21
C GLY A 58 0.53 -13.88 6.75
N ASP A 59 0.98 -15.12 6.90
CA ASP A 59 2.30 -15.50 7.42
C ASP A 59 3.27 -15.98 6.32
N THR A 60 2.76 -16.15 5.10
CA THR A 60 3.51 -16.74 3.98
C THR A 60 3.75 -15.70 2.90
N LEU A 61 5.01 -15.31 2.68
CA LEU A 61 5.40 -14.37 1.62
C LEU A 61 5.67 -15.09 0.30
N LEU A 62 5.09 -14.60 -0.78
CA LEU A 62 5.23 -15.10 -2.13
C LEU A 62 5.87 -14.04 -3.02
N THR A 63 6.76 -14.48 -3.90
CA THR A 63 7.36 -13.67 -4.97
C THR A 63 7.04 -14.31 -6.30
N ASN A 64 6.27 -13.63 -7.15
CA ASN A 64 5.72 -14.17 -8.40
C ASN A 64 4.99 -15.52 -8.18
N GLY A 65 4.36 -15.70 -7.02
CA GLY A 65 3.67 -16.93 -6.63
C GLY A 65 4.55 -18.04 -6.05
N ALA A 66 5.87 -17.87 -6.01
CA ALA A 66 6.81 -18.84 -5.43
C ALA A 66 7.25 -18.46 -4.00
N LEU A 67 7.54 -19.45 -3.17
CA LEU A 67 8.19 -19.25 -1.87
C LEU A 67 9.67 -19.01 -2.08
N TYR A 68 10.15 -17.83 -1.67
CA TYR A 68 11.57 -17.43 -1.69
C TYR A 68 12.35 -17.95 -2.92
N PRO A 69 11.98 -17.53 -4.14
CA PRO A 69 12.64 -17.97 -5.36
C PRO A 69 14.08 -17.42 -5.46
N GLU A 70 14.81 -18.00 -6.39
CA GLU A 70 16.14 -17.57 -6.80
C GLU A 70 16.13 -17.05 -8.24
N HIS A 71 16.83 -15.95 -8.49
CA HIS A 71 17.00 -15.36 -9.82
C HIS A 71 18.49 -15.25 -10.17
N ALA A 72 18.86 -15.86 -11.30
CA ALA A 72 20.21 -15.76 -11.84
C ALA A 72 20.34 -14.50 -12.72
N ALA A 73 21.16 -13.53 -12.29
CA ALA A 73 21.33 -12.25 -12.97
C ALA A 73 22.73 -12.11 -13.57
N PRO A 74 22.92 -11.52 -14.75
CA PRO A 74 24.25 -11.16 -15.25
C PRO A 74 24.93 -10.11 -14.34
N ARG A 75 26.26 -9.97 -14.42
CA ARG A 75 27.06 -8.97 -13.70
C ARG A 75 26.88 -7.57 -14.29
N GLY A 76 26.43 -6.63 -13.50
CA GLY A 76 26.19 -5.25 -13.91
C GLY A 76 24.93 -4.72 -13.24
N TRP A 77 24.08 -4.02 -14.00
CA TRP A 77 22.79 -3.55 -13.49
C TRP A 77 21.70 -4.59 -13.69
N LEU A 78 21.04 -4.97 -12.59
CA LEU A 78 19.79 -5.71 -12.58
C LEU A 78 18.64 -4.74 -12.33
N ARG A 79 17.64 -4.70 -13.21
CA ARG A 79 16.39 -3.95 -13.05
C ARG A 79 15.32 -4.85 -12.46
N LEU A 80 14.77 -4.43 -11.33
CA LEU A 80 13.63 -5.09 -10.68
C LEU A 80 12.41 -4.19 -10.77
N ARG A 81 11.32 -4.70 -11.33
CA ARG A 81 10.02 -4.03 -11.39
C ARG A 81 9.17 -4.53 -10.24
N LEU A 82 9.22 -3.82 -9.12
CA LEU A 82 8.61 -4.21 -7.87
C LEU A 82 7.11 -3.84 -7.89
N LEU A 83 6.26 -4.77 -7.49
CA LEU A 83 4.84 -4.55 -7.22
C LEU A 83 4.52 -5.10 -5.83
N ASN A 84 3.97 -4.26 -4.96
CA ASN A 84 3.29 -4.75 -3.77
C ASN A 84 1.86 -5.16 -4.14
N GLY A 85 1.65 -6.47 -4.30
CA GLY A 85 0.35 -7.06 -4.59
C GLY A 85 -0.36 -7.64 -3.37
N CYS A 86 0.03 -7.25 -2.16
CA CYS A 86 -0.66 -7.65 -0.93
C CYS A 86 -2.04 -6.97 -0.84
N ASN A 87 -2.98 -7.61 -0.15
CA ASN A 87 -4.30 -7.01 0.12
C ASN A 87 -4.17 -5.79 1.06
N ALA A 88 -3.42 -5.96 2.15
CA ALA A 88 -3.34 -4.96 3.21
C ALA A 88 -1.93 -4.65 3.72
N ARG A 89 -0.95 -5.50 3.43
CA ARG A 89 0.41 -5.36 3.96
C ARG A 89 1.22 -4.33 3.18
N SER A 90 1.69 -3.28 3.85
CA SER A 90 2.77 -2.44 3.31
C SER A 90 4.12 -3.17 3.40
N LEU A 91 5.02 -2.88 2.45
CA LEU A 91 6.35 -3.49 2.36
C LEU A 91 7.43 -2.41 2.44
N ASN A 92 8.65 -2.79 2.85
CA ASN A 92 9.81 -1.91 2.86
C ASN A 92 11.04 -2.66 2.33
N PHE A 93 11.32 -2.52 1.04
CA PHE A 93 12.37 -3.30 0.37
C PHE A 93 13.77 -2.81 0.71
N ALA A 94 14.69 -3.73 0.98
CA ALA A 94 16.11 -3.47 1.14
C ALA A 94 16.91 -4.67 0.62
N THR A 95 18.24 -4.62 0.74
CA THR A 95 19.12 -5.75 0.41
C THR A 95 19.80 -6.30 1.67
N SER A 96 20.01 -7.62 1.71
CA SER A 96 20.58 -8.31 2.88
C SER A 96 21.98 -7.83 3.26
N ASP A 97 22.75 -7.33 2.29
CA ASP A 97 24.11 -6.83 2.47
C ASP A 97 24.21 -5.30 2.42
N LYS A 98 23.06 -4.61 2.44
CA LYS A 98 22.94 -3.15 2.46
C LYS A 98 23.48 -2.46 1.20
N ARG A 99 23.61 -3.17 0.07
CA ARG A 99 23.83 -2.51 -1.23
C ARG A 99 22.60 -1.67 -1.59
N PRO A 100 22.79 -0.46 -2.14
CA PRO A 100 21.68 0.47 -2.37
C PRO A 100 20.76 0.01 -3.50
N LEU A 101 19.52 0.50 -3.46
CA LEU A 101 18.58 0.46 -4.57
C LEU A 101 18.59 1.82 -5.28
N TYR A 102 18.65 1.82 -6.61
CA TYR A 102 18.54 3.04 -7.41
C TYR A 102 17.17 3.11 -8.05
N VAL A 103 16.25 3.87 -7.46
CA VAL A 103 14.89 4.03 -7.98
C VAL A 103 14.93 4.84 -9.28
N VAL A 104 14.38 4.28 -10.35
CA VAL A 104 14.36 4.90 -11.69
C VAL A 104 12.94 5.19 -12.18
N ALA A 105 11.92 4.53 -11.63
CA ALA A 105 10.51 4.77 -11.97
C ALA A 105 9.61 4.56 -10.75
N SER A 106 8.46 5.23 -10.76
CA SER A 106 7.32 4.99 -9.86
C SER A 106 6.10 4.53 -10.68
N ASP A 107 4.91 4.46 -10.06
CA ASP A 107 3.68 3.94 -10.67
C ASP A 107 3.42 4.33 -12.13
N GLY A 108 3.63 5.62 -12.45
CA GLY A 108 3.32 6.22 -13.75
C GLY A 108 4.52 6.42 -14.66
N GLY A 109 5.67 5.83 -14.35
CA GLY A 109 6.86 5.85 -15.22
C GLY A 109 8.10 6.47 -14.59
N LEU A 110 9.04 6.85 -15.45
CA LEU A 110 10.39 7.26 -15.07
C LEU A 110 10.41 8.51 -14.19
N LEU A 111 11.35 8.53 -13.24
CA LEU A 111 11.75 9.73 -12.51
C LEU A 111 12.59 10.64 -13.41
N ALA A 112 12.90 11.86 -12.96
CA ALA A 112 13.80 12.74 -13.72
C ALA A 112 15.25 12.23 -13.71
N GLU A 113 15.68 11.72 -12.57
CA GLU A 113 17.02 11.18 -12.31
C GLU A 113 16.90 10.00 -11.32
N PRO A 114 17.88 9.08 -11.28
CA PRO A 114 17.87 7.99 -10.32
C PRO A 114 17.94 8.50 -8.88
N VAL A 115 17.08 7.96 -8.01
CA VAL A 115 17.12 8.27 -6.57
C VAL A 115 17.68 7.07 -5.82
N LYS A 116 18.88 7.23 -5.27
CA LYS A 116 19.52 6.21 -4.43
C LYS A 116 18.82 6.13 -3.07
N VAL A 117 18.45 4.93 -2.65
CA VAL A 117 17.86 4.64 -1.34
C VAL A 117 18.48 3.38 -0.73
N ASP A 118 18.53 3.32 0.61
CA ASP A 118 18.95 2.12 1.34
C ASP A 118 17.77 1.19 1.64
N GLU A 119 16.56 1.77 1.75
CA GLU A 119 15.29 1.09 1.93
C GLU A 119 14.19 1.79 1.12
N LEU A 120 13.18 1.04 0.70
CA LEU A 120 12.13 1.52 -0.20
C LEU A 120 10.75 1.06 0.28
N PRO A 121 10.00 1.94 0.98
CA PRO A 121 8.61 1.69 1.32
C PRO A 121 7.72 1.63 0.07
N VAL A 122 6.88 0.59 -0.02
CA VAL A 122 5.95 0.36 -1.14
C VAL A 122 4.58 -0.03 -0.59
N LEU A 123 3.58 0.82 -0.83
CA LEU A 123 2.20 0.59 -0.40
C LEU A 123 1.49 -0.41 -1.31
N MET A 124 0.35 -0.95 -0.85
CA MET A 124 -0.49 -1.87 -1.62
C MET A 124 -0.88 -1.23 -2.96
N GLY A 125 -0.62 -1.93 -4.07
CA GLY A 125 -0.87 -1.46 -5.43
C GLY A 125 0.25 -0.60 -6.05
N GLU A 126 1.24 -0.13 -5.26
CA GLU A 126 2.34 0.68 -5.78
C GLU A 126 3.35 -0.13 -6.57
N ARG A 127 3.97 0.56 -7.55
CA ARG A 127 5.10 0.03 -8.31
C ARG A 127 6.29 0.97 -8.24
N PHE A 128 7.46 0.37 -8.12
CA PHE A 128 8.72 1.05 -8.33
C PHE A 128 9.63 0.18 -9.17
N GLU A 129 10.39 0.81 -10.06
CA GLU A 129 11.48 0.13 -10.74
C GLU A 129 12.80 0.59 -10.15
N VAL A 130 13.64 -0.39 -9.80
CA VAL A 130 14.95 -0.13 -9.19
C VAL A 130 16.05 -0.84 -9.97
N LEU A 131 17.22 -0.21 -10.02
CA LEU A 131 18.46 -0.84 -10.44
C LEU A 131 19.27 -1.24 -9.20
N VAL A 132 19.82 -2.46 -9.23
CA VAL A 132 20.71 -3.00 -8.19
C VAL A 132 21.99 -3.50 -8.84
N ASP A 133 23.14 -3.16 -8.26
CA ASP A 133 24.45 -3.55 -8.78
C ASP A 133 24.79 -4.99 -8.40
N THR A 134 25.10 -5.82 -9.39
CA THR A 134 25.53 -7.23 -9.24
C THR A 134 26.99 -7.44 -9.66
N SER A 135 27.72 -6.37 -9.97
CA SER A 135 29.07 -6.42 -10.56
C SER A 135 30.11 -7.11 -9.68
N ASP A 136 29.92 -7.10 -8.35
CA ASP A 136 30.82 -7.76 -7.39
C ASP A 136 30.73 -9.30 -7.43
N GLY A 137 29.72 -9.84 -8.10
CA GLY A 137 29.51 -11.27 -8.25
C GLY A 137 29.05 -11.99 -6.98
N LYS A 138 28.66 -11.26 -5.92
CA LYS A 138 28.27 -11.86 -4.64
C LYS A 138 26.75 -12.06 -4.57
N PRO A 139 26.27 -13.25 -4.16
CA PRO A 139 24.84 -13.45 -3.91
C PRO A 139 24.34 -12.57 -2.77
N PHE A 140 23.11 -12.08 -2.90
CA PHE A 140 22.42 -11.30 -1.88
C PHE A 140 20.91 -11.54 -1.99
N ASP A 141 20.18 -11.16 -0.94
CA ASP A 141 18.72 -11.27 -0.92
C ASP A 141 18.12 -9.88 -1.06
N LEU A 142 17.11 -9.74 -1.92
CA LEU A 142 16.10 -8.71 -1.74
C LEU A 142 15.27 -9.11 -0.52
N VAL A 143 15.10 -8.21 0.43
CA VAL A 143 14.34 -8.44 1.66
C VAL A 143 13.24 -7.39 1.80
N THR A 144 12.19 -7.68 2.57
CA THR A 144 11.31 -6.66 3.15
C THR A 144 11.60 -6.52 4.64
N LEU A 145 11.78 -5.29 5.11
CA LEU A 145 11.97 -4.96 6.52
C LEU A 145 10.63 -4.93 7.26
N PRO A 146 10.61 -5.07 8.60
CA PRO A 146 9.42 -4.83 9.40
C PRO A 146 8.88 -3.42 9.17
N VAL A 147 7.55 -3.28 9.17
CA VAL A 147 6.85 -2.00 8.96
C VAL A 147 6.08 -1.61 10.20
N SER A 148 6.00 -0.30 10.48
CA SER A 148 5.09 0.26 11.48
C SER A 148 3.69 0.33 10.88
N GLN A 149 3.03 -0.82 10.86
CA GLN A 149 1.63 -0.96 10.49
C GLN A 149 1.03 -2.05 11.38
N MET A 150 -0.14 -1.77 11.91
CA MET A 150 -0.86 -2.66 12.78
C MET A 150 -1.08 -4.06 12.16
N GLY A 151 -0.82 -5.11 12.93
CA GLY A 151 -0.87 -6.51 12.51
C GLY A 151 0.30 -6.96 11.61
N MET A 152 1.07 -6.03 11.04
CA MET A 152 2.06 -6.36 10.01
C MET A 152 3.44 -6.75 10.58
N ALA A 153 3.68 -6.57 11.88
CA ALA A 153 4.92 -6.99 12.55
C ALA A 153 4.78 -8.31 13.33
N ILE A 154 3.78 -9.13 13.01
CA ILE A 154 3.64 -10.49 13.55
C ILE A 154 4.64 -11.42 12.85
N ALA A 155 5.27 -12.32 13.61
CA ALA A 155 6.20 -13.30 13.06
C ALA A 155 5.57 -14.06 11.86
N PRO A 156 6.31 -14.24 10.75
CA PRO A 156 7.75 -13.99 10.62
C PRO A 156 8.13 -12.53 10.30
N PHE A 157 7.17 -11.63 10.08
CA PHE A 157 7.43 -10.25 9.64
C PHE A 157 7.90 -9.29 10.75
N ASP A 158 8.15 -9.79 11.96
CA ASP A 158 8.83 -9.06 13.04
C ASP A 158 10.32 -8.83 12.76
N LYS A 159 10.86 -9.47 11.71
CA LYS A 159 12.25 -9.39 11.25
C LYS A 159 12.32 -9.25 9.72
N PRO A 160 13.47 -8.82 9.16
CA PRO A 160 13.67 -8.80 7.72
C PRO A 160 13.33 -10.15 7.07
N GLN A 161 12.41 -10.15 6.10
CA GLN A 161 11.97 -11.35 5.39
C GLN A 161 12.56 -11.42 3.99
N PRO A 162 13.14 -12.55 3.58
CA PRO A 162 13.66 -12.73 2.23
C PRO A 162 12.53 -12.77 1.20
N VAL A 163 12.71 -12.02 0.12
CA VAL A 163 11.77 -11.91 -1.01
C VAL A 163 12.30 -12.70 -2.20
N LEU A 164 13.57 -12.47 -2.57
CA LEU A 164 14.19 -13.03 -3.76
C LEU A 164 15.70 -13.16 -3.54
N ARG A 165 16.25 -14.35 -3.78
CA ARG A 165 17.70 -14.57 -3.82
C ARG A 165 18.23 -14.15 -5.19
N VAL A 166 19.17 -13.21 -5.24
CA VAL A 166 19.86 -12.84 -6.49
C VAL A 166 21.19 -13.58 -6.55
N GLN A 167 21.41 -14.31 -7.64
CA GLN A 167 22.65 -15.05 -7.92
C GLN A 167 23.36 -14.46 -9.14
N PRO A 168 24.40 -13.64 -8.94
CA PRO A 168 25.18 -13.10 -10.05
C PRO A 168 25.93 -14.19 -10.84
N LEU A 169 25.74 -14.18 -12.16
CA LEU A 169 26.46 -15.01 -13.13
C LEU A 169 27.80 -14.38 -13.51
N VAL A 170 28.65 -15.13 -14.23
CA VAL A 170 29.92 -14.60 -14.75
C VAL A 170 29.79 -13.76 -16.03
N ILE A 171 28.59 -13.71 -16.62
CA ILE A 171 28.30 -13.04 -17.88
C ILE A 171 28.01 -11.55 -17.61
N PRO A 172 28.60 -10.60 -18.35
CA PRO A 172 28.33 -9.18 -18.16
C PRO A 172 26.95 -8.77 -18.70
N ALA A 173 26.27 -7.88 -17.98
CA ALA A 173 25.06 -7.19 -18.41
C ALA A 173 25.42 -5.96 -19.26
N SER A 174 24.59 -5.63 -20.25
CA SER A 174 24.80 -4.46 -21.11
C SER A 174 24.08 -3.20 -20.64
N GLY A 175 23.12 -3.33 -19.71
CA GLY A 175 22.34 -2.23 -19.18
C GLY A 175 23.19 -1.19 -18.45
N LYS A 176 22.73 0.07 -18.49
CA LYS A 176 23.38 1.23 -17.89
C LYS A 176 22.39 1.98 -17.00
N LEU A 177 22.91 2.60 -15.94
CA LEU A 177 22.22 3.61 -15.16
C LEU A 177 22.70 4.99 -15.65
N LEU A 178 21.79 5.80 -16.19
CA LEU A 178 22.09 7.15 -16.66
C LEU A 178 21.71 8.18 -15.59
N ASP A 179 22.43 9.30 -15.53
CA ASP A 179 22.17 10.36 -14.55
C ASP A 179 20.84 11.09 -14.81
N THR A 180 20.35 11.09 -16.05
CA THR A 180 19.06 11.68 -16.44
C THR A 180 18.22 10.64 -17.16
N LEU A 181 16.96 10.53 -16.77
CA LEU A 181 16.03 9.50 -17.23
C LEU A 181 14.89 10.10 -18.05
N ALA A 182 14.18 11.09 -17.53
CA ALA A 182 13.04 11.71 -18.19
C ALA A 182 12.87 13.19 -17.84
N ALA A 183 12.12 13.93 -18.66
CA ALA A 183 11.72 15.28 -18.32
C ALA A 183 10.44 15.25 -17.46
N LEU A 184 10.52 15.66 -16.19
CA LEU A 184 9.33 15.86 -15.36
C LEU A 184 8.84 17.31 -15.48
N PRO A 185 7.58 17.55 -15.91
CA PRO A 185 7.06 18.91 -15.98
C PRO A 185 6.98 19.53 -14.59
N ALA A 186 7.25 20.83 -14.51
CA ALA A 186 7.07 21.61 -13.30
C ALA A 186 5.58 21.63 -12.88
N LEU A 187 5.33 21.74 -11.58
CA LEU A 187 3.98 21.91 -11.06
C LEU A 187 3.41 23.26 -11.55
N PRO A 188 2.16 23.31 -12.02
CA PRO A 188 1.50 24.56 -12.36
C PRO A 188 1.20 25.39 -11.10
N SER A 189 0.79 26.64 -11.30
CA SER A 189 0.22 27.44 -10.21
C SER A 189 -1.02 26.73 -9.64
N LEU A 190 -1.12 26.68 -8.31
CA LEU A 190 -2.25 26.08 -7.60
C LEU A 190 -3.43 27.05 -7.44
N THR A 191 -3.21 28.35 -7.67
CA THR A 191 -4.23 29.39 -7.51
C THR A 191 -5.38 29.20 -8.49
N GLY A 192 -6.61 29.15 -7.97
CA GLY A 192 -7.82 29.05 -8.78
C GLY A 192 -8.14 27.64 -9.30
N LEU A 193 -7.32 26.63 -8.98
CA LEU A 193 -7.67 25.24 -9.29
C LEU A 193 -8.84 24.77 -8.41
N THR A 194 -9.75 24.00 -9.00
CA THR A 194 -10.81 23.32 -8.25
C THR A 194 -10.19 22.45 -7.16
N GLN A 195 -10.70 22.59 -5.93
CA GLN A 195 -10.27 21.77 -4.81
C GLN A 195 -11.40 20.84 -4.36
N ARG A 196 -11.11 19.54 -4.23
CA ARG A 196 -12.06 18.54 -3.74
C ARG A 196 -11.58 17.96 -2.43
N GLN A 197 -12.51 17.79 -1.48
CA GLN A 197 -12.24 17.22 -0.16
C GLN A 197 -12.77 15.79 -0.12
N LEU A 198 -11.91 14.87 0.27
CA LEU A 198 -12.20 13.45 0.45
C LEU A 198 -11.83 13.05 1.87
N HIS A 199 -12.84 12.91 2.72
CA HIS A 199 -12.65 12.52 4.11
C HIS A 199 -12.86 11.02 4.25
N LEU A 200 -11.80 10.29 4.55
CA LEU A 200 -11.85 8.86 4.86
C LEU A 200 -12.31 8.71 6.31
N SER A 201 -13.16 7.71 6.56
CA SER A 201 -13.62 7.41 7.92
C SER A 201 -13.99 5.95 8.05
N MET A 202 -13.67 5.38 9.20
CA MET A 202 -14.12 4.07 9.63
C MET A 202 -15.20 4.21 10.70
N ASP A 203 -16.18 3.31 10.73
CA ASP A 203 -17.15 3.26 11.82
C ASP A 203 -16.42 2.97 13.15
N PRO A 204 -16.62 3.79 14.20
CA PRO A 204 -15.89 3.60 15.46
C PRO A 204 -16.12 2.24 16.14
N MET A 205 -17.29 1.61 15.90
CA MET A 205 -17.59 0.30 16.43
C MET A 205 -16.87 -0.80 15.63
N LEU A 206 -16.78 -0.67 14.30
CA LEU A 206 -15.94 -1.55 13.48
C LEU A 206 -14.48 -1.47 13.93
N ASP A 207 -13.93 -0.26 14.02
CA ASP A 207 -12.54 -0.05 14.41
C ASP A 207 -12.27 -0.69 15.78
N ARG A 208 -13.07 -0.37 16.80
CA ARG A 208 -12.93 -0.96 18.14
C ARG A 208 -13.04 -2.48 18.14
N MET A 209 -14.04 -3.07 17.46
CA MET A 209 -14.24 -4.52 17.45
C MET A 209 -13.13 -5.24 16.69
N GLY A 210 -12.69 -4.69 15.56
CA GLY A 210 -11.59 -5.24 14.76
C GLY A 210 -10.26 -5.18 15.52
N MET A 211 -9.99 -4.07 16.19
CA MET A 211 -8.85 -3.91 17.11
C MET A 211 -8.86 -4.96 18.21
N GLN A 212 -10.01 -5.13 18.88
CA GLN A 212 -10.14 -6.12 19.95
C GLN A 212 -9.90 -7.53 19.42
N ALA A 213 -10.49 -7.90 18.28
CA ALA A 213 -10.28 -9.22 17.66
C ALA A 213 -8.81 -9.45 17.27
N LEU A 214 -8.12 -8.44 16.76
CA LEU A 214 -6.70 -8.51 16.44
C LEU A 214 -5.86 -8.76 17.70
N MET A 215 -6.11 -8.00 18.77
CA MET A 215 -5.38 -8.10 20.03
C MET A 215 -5.66 -9.43 20.76
N GLU A 216 -6.90 -9.90 20.75
CA GLU A 216 -7.25 -11.22 21.29
C GLU A 216 -6.52 -12.36 20.56
N LYS A 217 -6.30 -12.20 19.25
CA LYS A 217 -5.68 -13.22 18.41
C LYS A 217 -4.16 -13.24 18.49
N TYR A 218 -3.51 -12.07 18.55
CA TYR A 218 -2.06 -11.96 18.41
C TYR A 218 -1.35 -11.23 19.56
N GLY A 219 -2.10 -10.70 20.53
CA GLY A 219 -1.57 -9.97 21.68
C GLY A 219 -0.81 -8.70 21.29
N ASP A 220 0.08 -8.25 22.19
CA ASP A 220 0.86 -7.02 22.04
C ASP A 220 1.73 -6.97 20.77
N GLN A 221 2.10 -8.15 20.23
CA GLN A 221 2.88 -8.24 19.00
C GLN A 221 2.15 -7.62 17.79
N ALA A 222 0.82 -7.58 17.80
CA ALA A 222 0.03 -6.91 16.76
C ALA A 222 0.32 -5.41 16.64
N MET A 223 0.82 -4.79 17.71
CA MET A 223 1.11 -3.35 17.80
C MET A 223 2.62 -3.05 17.81
N ALA A 224 3.47 -4.06 17.55
CA ALA A 224 4.91 -3.89 17.56
C ALA A 224 5.35 -2.83 16.53
N GLY A 225 6.17 -1.86 16.97
CA GLY A 225 6.68 -0.78 16.12
C GLY A 225 5.71 0.40 15.92
N MET A 226 4.51 0.38 16.50
CA MET A 226 3.59 1.52 16.51
C MET A 226 3.98 2.54 17.60
N ASP A 227 3.84 3.83 17.31
CA ASP A 227 4.16 4.91 18.26
C ASP A 227 3.23 4.87 19.49
N HIS A 228 3.80 5.05 20.70
CA HIS A 228 3.03 5.10 21.95
C HIS A 228 1.97 6.23 21.98
N GLY A 229 2.16 7.30 21.20
CA GLY A 229 1.18 8.37 21.04
C GLY A 229 -0.06 7.97 20.22
N MET A 230 0.07 6.96 19.35
CA MET A 230 -1.05 6.41 18.57
C MET A 230 -1.96 5.49 19.40
N MET A 231 -1.49 5.04 20.58
CA MET A 231 -2.24 4.22 21.53
C MET A 231 -3.20 5.05 22.41
N GLY A 232 -3.13 6.39 22.36
CA GLY A 232 -3.75 7.28 23.36
C GLY A 232 -5.06 7.96 22.98
N HIS A 233 -5.58 7.74 21.75
CA HIS A 233 -6.82 8.38 21.30
C HIS A 233 -8.09 7.52 21.41
N GLY A 234 -7.95 6.25 21.78
CA GLY A 234 -9.00 5.53 22.49
C GLY A 234 -8.77 5.72 23.98
N ASP A 235 -9.81 6.06 24.73
CA ASP A 235 -9.78 6.06 26.20
C ASP A 235 -9.42 4.66 26.71
N MET A 236 -8.12 4.36 26.78
CA MET A 236 -7.55 3.16 27.40
C MET A 236 -7.27 3.39 28.89
N SER A 237 -7.76 4.49 29.47
CA SER A 237 -7.58 4.75 30.91
C SER A 237 -8.32 3.75 31.81
N ASP A 238 -9.19 2.91 31.23
CA ASP A 238 -9.92 1.87 31.95
C ASP A 238 -9.30 0.45 31.86
N MET A 239 -8.16 0.29 31.17
CA MET A 239 -7.44 -1.01 31.08
C MET A 239 -6.25 -1.12 32.05
N GLY A 240 -6.00 -0.09 32.86
CA GLY A 240 -4.81 0.03 33.71
C GLY A 240 -4.85 -0.66 35.08
N ASN A 241 -5.88 -1.46 35.40
CA ASN A 241 -6.00 -2.02 36.76
C ASN A 241 -6.39 -3.51 36.81
N MET A 242 -5.80 -4.35 35.95
CA MET A 242 -5.79 -5.80 36.16
C MET A 242 -4.47 -6.22 36.80
N HIS A 243 -4.40 -6.09 38.13
CA HIS A 243 -3.37 -6.74 38.92
C HIS A 243 -3.49 -8.27 38.77
N HIS A 244 -2.38 -8.91 38.44
CA HIS A 244 -2.21 -10.36 38.51
C HIS A 244 -2.44 -10.85 39.94
N GLY A 245 -3.62 -11.42 40.20
CA GLY A 245 -3.90 -12.14 41.44
C GLY A 245 -5.36 -12.04 41.83
N ASP A 246 -6.22 -12.85 41.21
CA ASP A 246 -7.17 -13.75 41.88
C ASP A 246 -8.08 -14.39 40.82
N MET A 247 -8.10 -15.72 40.74
CA MET A 247 -9.01 -16.47 39.87
C MET A 247 -10.31 -16.70 40.63
N SER A 248 -11.26 -15.77 40.53
CA SER A 248 -12.64 -15.99 40.96
C SER A 248 -13.55 -16.09 39.73
N MET A 249 -14.02 -17.30 39.46
CA MET A 249 -15.13 -17.57 38.55
C MET A 249 -16.39 -16.91 39.12
N ASN A 250 -16.93 -15.88 38.45
CA ASN A 250 -18.27 -15.41 38.74
C ASN A 250 -19.12 -15.37 37.46
N HIS A 251 -20.11 -16.27 37.43
CA HIS A 251 -21.24 -16.24 36.51
C HIS A 251 -22.13 -15.03 36.84
N GLY A 252 -22.48 -14.21 35.85
CA GLY A 252 -23.52 -13.19 36.07
C GLY A 252 -23.64 -12.11 34.99
N SER A 253 -24.48 -12.40 34.00
CA SER A 253 -25.43 -11.49 33.33
C SER A 253 -25.17 -9.97 33.29
N GLY A 254 -25.19 -9.42 32.07
CA GLY A 254 -25.91 -8.18 31.79
C GLY A 254 -25.09 -7.05 31.19
N MET A 255 -24.99 -7.04 29.85
CA MET A 255 -24.91 -5.80 29.07
C MET A 255 -25.71 -5.95 27.78
N GLU A 256 -27.03 -6.08 27.94
CA GLU A 256 -27.99 -5.58 26.96
C GLU A 256 -28.50 -4.27 27.55
N HIS A 257 -28.12 -3.13 26.99
CA HIS A 257 -29.02 -1.97 26.86
C HIS A 257 -28.39 -0.93 25.94
N GLY A 258 -28.87 -0.94 24.70
CA GLY A 258 -28.84 0.24 23.85
C GLY A 258 -28.40 -0.02 22.41
N MET A 259 -29.16 -0.79 21.62
CA MET A 259 -29.54 -0.41 20.26
C MET A 259 -30.77 -1.19 19.80
N SER A 260 -31.69 -0.45 19.18
CA SER A 260 -32.94 -0.93 18.62
C SER A 260 -32.70 -1.70 17.32
N SER A 261 -33.48 -2.77 17.14
CA SER A 261 -33.64 -3.66 15.98
C SER A 261 -32.63 -4.81 15.86
N GLY A 262 -33.14 -6.05 15.87
CA GLY A 262 -32.41 -7.32 15.78
C GLY A 262 -31.79 -7.59 14.40
N LYS A 263 -31.01 -6.66 13.89
CA LYS A 263 -30.02 -6.90 12.83
C LYS A 263 -28.65 -6.65 13.47
N GLY A 264 -27.76 -7.64 13.44
CA GLY A 264 -26.39 -7.47 13.91
C GLY A 264 -25.70 -6.30 13.21
N PHE A 265 -24.62 -5.77 13.80
CA PHE A 265 -23.81 -4.73 13.18
C PHE A 265 -23.33 -5.17 11.79
N ASP A 266 -23.69 -4.41 10.76
CA ASP A 266 -23.25 -4.66 9.39
C ASP A 266 -21.96 -3.89 9.09
N PHE A 267 -20.84 -4.59 9.09
CA PHE A 267 -19.54 -4.00 8.79
C PHE A 267 -19.31 -3.77 7.28
N HIS A 268 -20.14 -4.32 6.38
CA HIS A 268 -19.92 -4.21 4.93
C HIS A 268 -20.10 -2.79 4.38
N ASN A 269 -20.62 -1.86 5.18
CA ASN A 269 -20.80 -0.44 4.83
C ASN A 269 -20.24 0.50 5.92
N ALA A 270 -19.33 -0.02 6.74
CA ALA A 270 -18.78 0.69 7.89
C ALA A 270 -17.60 1.61 7.51
N ASN A 271 -16.93 1.34 6.39
CA ASN A 271 -15.86 2.19 5.88
C ASN A 271 -16.40 3.13 4.80
N ARG A 272 -15.96 4.40 4.78
CA ARG A 272 -16.66 5.46 4.04
C ARG A 272 -15.71 6.53 3.49
N ILE A 273 -16.19 7.23 2.46
CA ILE A 273 -15.63 8.50 2.01
C ILE A 273 -16.72 9.57 2.07
N ASN A 274 -16.41 10.73 2.66
CA ASN A 274 -17.34 11.83 2.86
C ASN A 274 -18.65 11.40 3.56
N GLY A 275 -18.54 10.46 4.51
CA GLY A 275 -19.66 9.96 5.30
C GLY A 275 -20.58 8.96 4.59
N LYS A 276 -20.27 8.58 3.34
CA LYS A 276 -21.02 7.58 2.55
C LYS A 276 -20.14 6.35 2.29
N ALA A 277 -20.69 5.16 2.51
CA ALA A 277 -20.15 3.95 1.92
C ALA A 277 -20.38 3.99 0.40
N PHE A 278 -19.59 3.23 -0.34
CA PHE A 278 -19.69 3.17 -1.80
C PHE A 278 -21.10 2.82 -2.29
N ASP A 279 -21.63 3.64 -3.20
CA ASP A 279 -22.85 3.34 -3.96
C ASP A 279 -22.51 3.35 -5.46
N MET A 280 -22.50 2.16 -6.06
CA MET A 280 -22.20 1.96 -7.47
C MET A 280 -23.17 2.70 -8.41
N ASN A 281 -24.37 3.07 -7.93
CA ASN A 281 -25.40 3.73 -8.73
C ASN A 281 -25.37 5.25 -8.63
N GLU A 282 -24.59 5.82 -7.70
CA GLU A 282 -24.55 7.26 -7.44
C GLU A 282 -23.10 7.76 -7.39
N PRO A 283 -22.52 8.15 -8.55
CA PRO A 283 -21.24 8.85 -8.56
C PRO A 283 -21.30 10.12 -7.70
N MET A 284 -20.28 10.32 -6.86
CA MET A 284 -20.26 11.39 -5.85
C MET A 284 -20.15 12.79 -6.48
N PHE A 285 -19.44 12.91 -7.60
CA PHE A 285 -19.28 14.17 -8.34
C PHE A 285 -18.83 13.92 -9.79
N ALA A 286 -18.80 15.00 -10.58
CA ALA A 286 -18.15 15.06 -11.88
C ALA A 286 -16.86 15.90 -11.78
N ALA A 287 -15.73 15.31 -12.16
CA ALA A 287 -14.44 15.97 -12.27
C ALA A 287 -14.26 16.64 -13.65
N ALA A 288 -13.51 17.73 -13.71
CA ALA A 288 -13.30 18.43 -14.97
C ALA A 288 -12.33 17.68 -15.89
N ARG A 289 -12.75 17.41 -17.13
CA ARG A 289 -11.87 16.83 -18.16
C ARG A 289 -10.81 17.83 -18.63
N GLY A 290 -9.56 17.38 -18.72
CA GLY A 290 -8.42 18.12 -19.24
C GLY A 290 -7.94 19.28 -18.37
N GLN A 291 -8.47 19.43 -17.16
CA GLN A 291 -8.11 20.49 -16.21
C GLN A 291 -7.46 19.90 -14.96
N TYR A 292 -6.48 20.63 -14.41
CA TYR A 292 -5.89 20.25 -13.13
C TYR A 292 -6.86 20.55 -11.99
N GLU A 293 -6.97 19.60 -11.06
CA GLU A 293 -7.68 19.75 -9.79
C GLU A 293 -6.77 19.37 -8.63
N ARG A 294 -7.02 19.96 -7.46
CA ARG A 294 -6.35 19.63 -6.20
C ARG A 294 -7.28 18.74 -5.38
N TRP A 295 -6.92 17.48 -5.17
CA TRP A 295 -7.69 16.59 -4.32
C TRP A 295 -6.99 16.47 -2.97
N VAL A 296 -7.73 16.77 -1.91
CA VAL A 296 -7.26 16.76 -0.52
C VAL A 296 -7.93 15.58 0.17
N ILE A 297 -7.12 14.62 0.60
CA ILE A 297 -7.57 13.34 1.17
C ILE A 297 -7.15 13.29 2.63
N SER A 298 -8.12 13.18 3.52
CA SER A 298 -7.90 13.23 4.98
C SER A 298 -8.28 11.90 5.61
N GLY A 299 -7.31 11.26 6.26
CA GLY A 299 -7.52 10.11 7.17
C GLY A 299 -7.56 10.52 8.64
N LYS A 300 -7.67 11.83 8.94
CA LYS A 300 -7.87 12.29 10.32
C LYS A 300 -9.16 11.69 10.88
N GLY A 301 -9.08 10.93 11.95
CA GLY A 301 -10.24 10.29 12.58
C GLY A 301 -9.98 8.84 12.95
N ASP A 302 -9.05 8.19 12.24
CA ASP A 302 -8.52 6.88 12.57
C ASP A 302 -7.00 6.85 12.35
N MET A 303 -6.35 5.77 12.76
CA MET A 303 -4.91 5.57 12.64
C MET A 303 -4.53 4.48 11.64
N MET A 304 -5.48 4.04 10.81
CA MET A 304 -5.20 2.99 9.83
C MET A 304 -4.46 3.57 8.63
N LEU A 305 -3.67 2.70 8.00
CA LEU A 305 -3.00 3.02 6.74
C LEU A 305 -4.00 2.89 5.58
N HIS A 306 -4.18 3.99 4.84
CA HIS A 306 -5.00 4.04 3.63
C HIS A 306 -4.14 4.46 2.43
N PRO A 307 -3.63 3.53 1.61
CA PRO A 307 -3.05 3.88 0.32
C PRO A 307 -4.17 4.32 -0.61
N PHE A 308 -4.30 5.62 -0.84
CA PHE A 308 -5.42 6.14 -1.62
C PHE A 308 -5.08 6.13 -3.11
N HIS A 309 -5.87 5.39 -3.89
CA HIS A 309 -5.72 5.19 -5.33
C HIS A 309 -6.81 5.92 -6.12
N ILE A 310 -6.46 6.50 -7.27
CA ILE A 310 -7.39 7.24 -8.14
C ILE A 310 -7.27 6.73 -9.57
N HIS A 311 -8.37 6.24 -10.13
CA HIS A 311 -8.42 5.71 -11.50
C HIS A 311 -8.33 6.82 -12.54
N GLY A 312 -7.95 6.46 -13.77
CA GLY A 312 -8.03 7.36 -14.93
C GLY A 312 -6.99 8.48 -14.97
N THR A 313 -6.00 8.47 -14.06
CA THR A 313 -4.96 9.49 -14.00
C THR A 313 -3.64 8.91 -13.48
N GLN A 314 -2.55 9.59 -13.83
CA GLN A 314 -1.30 9.59 -13.06
C GLN A 314 -1.13 11.01 -12.54
N PHE A 315 -0.99 11.15 -11.23
CA PHE A 315 -0.98 12.43 -10.53
C PHE A 315 0.39 12.79 -9.97
N ARG A 316 0.50 14.03 -9.48
CA ARG A 316 1.66 14.52 -8.74
C ARG A 316 1.28 14.71 -7.28
N ILE A 317 2.05 14.16 -6.36
CA ILE A 317 1.83 14.39 -4.92
C ILE A 317 2.32 15.80 -4.56
N LEU A 318 1.47 16.59 -3.91
CA LEU A 318 1.80 17.91 -3.36
C LEU A 318 2.21 17.80 -1.89
N SER A 319 1.44 17.02 -1.13
CA SER A 319 1.72 16.65 0.27
C SER A 319 1.37 15.18 0.46
N GLU A 320 2.25 14.42 1.10
CA GLU A 320 2.04 13.04 1.50
C GLU A 320 2.02 12.97 3.02
N ASN A 321 0.83 12.74 3.57
CA ASN A 321 0.57 12.60 5.01
C ASN A 321 1.21 13.74 5.83
N GLY A 322 0.87 14.98 5.46
CA GLY A 322 1.35 16.20 6.11
C GLY A 322 2.76 16.67 5.74
N LYS A 323 3.50 15.94 4.88
CA LYS A 323 4.89 16.26 4.53
C LYS A 323 5.09 16.36 3.01
N PRO A 324 6.08 17.12 2.51
CA PRO A 324 6.47 17.04 1.11
C PRO A 324 6.90 15.61 0.74
N PRO A 325 6.55 15.10 -0.45
CA PRO A 325 6.91 13.74 -0.85
C PRO A 325 8.43 13.55 -0.94
N ALA A 326 8.88 12.35 -0.59
CA ALA A 326 10.28 11.92 -0.78
C ALA A 326 10.67 11.99 -2.27
N ALA A 327 11.96 12.15 -2.57
CA ALA A 327 12.43 12.39 -3.93
C ALA A 327 11.95 11.31 -4.93
N HIS A 328 12.02 10.03 -4.55
CA HIS A 328 11.57 8.92 -5.39
C HIS A 328 10.04 8.86 -5.58
N ARG A 329 9.28 9.64 -4.79
CA ARG A 329 7.80 9.72 -4.84
C ARG A 329 7.29 11.01 -5.51
N ARG A 330 8.19 11.87 -6.02
CA ARG A 330 7.86 13.14 -6.71
C ARG A 330 7.52 12.98 -8.20
N GLY A 331 7.69 11.77 -8.74
CA GLY A 331 7.33 11.41 -10.11
C GLY A 331 5.82 11.32 -10.33
N TRP A 332 5.44 10.49 -11.30
CA TRP A 332 4.05 10.15 -11.59
C TRP A 332 3.59 9.01 -10.67
N LYS A 333 2.51 9.25 -9.94
CA LYS A 333 1.92 8.34 -8.95
C LYS A 333 0.44 8.13 -9.25
N ASP A 334 -0.08 6.97 -8.91
CA ASP A 334 -1.52 6.73 -8.83
C ASP A 334 -1.99 6.36 -7.42
N THR A 335 -1.05 6.22 -6.48
CA THR A 335 -1.31 5.94 -5.08
C THR A 335 -0.61 6.95 -4.16
N VAL A 336 -1.23 7.35 -3.05
CA VAL A 336 -0.66 8.26 -2.04
C VAL A 336 -0.95 7.76 -0.61
N ARG A 337 0.02 7.85 0.31
CA ARG A 337 -0.19 7.46 1.72
C ARG A 337 -1.21 8.39 2.38
N VAL A 338 -2.18 7.87 3.12
CA VAL A 338 -3.04 8.61 4.05
C VAL A 338 -3.16 7.81 5.34
N GLU A 339 -2.75 8.37 6.47
CA GLU A 339 -2.73 7.65 7.76
C GLU A 339 -2.70 8.67 8.91
N GLY A 340 -3.84 8.87 9.57
CA GLY A 340 -4.00 9.85 10.65
C GLY A 340 -3.81 11.32 10.28
N ASP A 341 -3.45 11.64 9.03
CA ASP A 341 -3.22 13.01 8.56
C ASP A 341 -3.80 13.23 7.14
N VAL A 342 -3.36 14.31 6.48
CA VAL A 342 -3.88 14.76 5.20
C VAL A 342 -2.82 14.68 4.10
N SER A 343 -3.22 14.12 2.96
CA SER A 343 -2.49 14.18 1.70
C SER A 343 -3.18 15.09 0.70
N GLU A 344 -2.39 15.64 -0.21
CA GLU A 344 -2.88 16.47 -1.31
C GLU A 344 -2.19 16.05 -2.61
N VAL A 345 -3.00 15.83 -3.64
CA VAL A 345 -2.54 15.43 -4.98
C VAL A 345 -3.08 16.37 -6.05
N LEU A 346 -2.28 16.55 -7.10
CA LEU A 346 -2.64 17.30 -8.30
C LEU A 346 -3.01 16.32 -9.41
N VAL A 347 -4.30 16.21 -9.71
CA VAL A 347 -4.87 15.26 -10.68
C VAL A 347 -5.30 15.98 -11.96
N LYS A 348 -5.33 15.23 -13.07
CA LYS A 348 -5.94 15.67 -14.34
C LYS A 348 -6.45 14.43 -15.08
N PHE A 349 -7.66 14.53 -15.63
CA PHE A 349 -8.30 13.41 -16.34
C PHE A 349 -8.45 13.75 -17.81
N ASP A 350 -7.77 13.01 -18.70
CA ASP A 350 -7.78 13.30 -20.13
C ASP A 350 -8.86 12.52 -20.91
N HIS A 351 -9.46 11.51 -20.26
CA HIS A 351 -10.44 10.59 -20.85
C HIS A 351 -11.80 10.68 -20.15
N PRO A 352 -12.92 10.56 -20.88
CA PRO A 352 -14.26 10.62 -20.29
C PRO A 352 -14.58 9.36 -19.47
N ALA A 353 -15.44 9.50 -18.47
CA ALA A 353 -15.99 8.39 -17.69
C ALA A 353 -17.48 8.65 -17.42
N PRO A 354 -18.40 8.08 -18.21
CA PRO A 354 -19.83 8.27 -17.99
C PRO A 354 -20.29 7.49 -16.75
N LYS A 355 -21.51 7.77 -16.26
CA LYS A 355 -22.04 7.16 -15.03
C LYS A 355 -22.00 5.63 -15.03
N GLU A 356 -22.28 5.02 -16.18
CA GLU A 356 -22.34 3.57 -16.36
C GLU A 356 -20.94 2.91 -16.28
N PHE A 357 -19.89 3.71 -16.45
CA PHE A 357 -18.49 3.30 -16.44
C PHE A 357 -17.65 4.35 -15.69
N ALA A 358 -18.13 4.74 -14.51
CA ALA A 358 -17.51 5.78 -13.69
C ALA A 358 -16.10 5.34 -13.25
N TYR A 359 -15.20 6.30 -13.06
CA TYR A 359 -13.92 6.05 -12.41
C TYR A 359 -14.09 5.88 -10.91
N MET A 360 -13.17 5.16 -10.28
CA MET A 360 -13.13 4.99 -8.82
C MET A 360 -12.00 5.79 -8.18
N ALA A 361 -12.24 6.22 -6.95
CA ALA A 361 -11.20 6.67 -6.02
C ALA A 361 -11.43 5.98 -4.69
N HIS A 362 -10.42 5.27 -4.17
CA HIS A 362 -10.60 4.34 -3.07
C HIS A 362 -9.33 4.12 -2.26
N CYS A 363 -9.51 3.58 -1.06
CA CYS A 363 -8.41 2.96 -0.33
C CYS A 363 -8.01 1.65 -1.03
N HIS A 364 -6.71 1.40 -1.19
CA HIS A 364 -6.17 0.18 -1.80
C HIS A 364 -5.73 -0.85 -0.74
N LEU A 365 -6.12 -0.64 0.53
CA LEU A 365 -6.30 -1.74 1.47
C LEU A 365 -7.64 -2.41 1.11
N LEU A 366 -7.58 -3.57 0.47
CA LEU A 366 -8.73 -4.12 -0.28
C LEU A 366 -9.96 -4.37 0.59
N GLU A 367 -9.77 -4.78 1.84
CA GLU A 367 -10.90 -5.00 2.75
C GLU A 367 -11.61 -3.68 3.14
N HIS A 368 -10.90 -2.54 3.13
CA HIS A 368 -11.54 -1.22 3.31
C HIS A 368 -12.35 -0.82 2.08
N GLU A 369 -11.84 -1.09 0.87
CA GLU A 369 -12.56 -0.89 -0.38
C GLU A 369 -13.87 -1.70 -0.40
N ASP A 370 -13.77 -3.01 -0.15
CA ASP A 370 -14.88 -3.97 -0.18
C ASP A 370 -15.97 -3.67 0.86
N THR A 371 -15.62 -2.91 1.91
CA THR A 371 -16.54 -2.52 2.99
C THR A 371 -16.95 -1.04 2.93
N GLY A 372 -16.68 -0.39 1.80
CA GLY A 372 -17.30 0.87 1.40
C GLY A 372 -16.38 2.08 1.27
N MET A 373 -15.06 1.96 1.50
CA MET A 373 -14.09 3.07 1.36
C MET A 373 -13.72 3.36 -0.10
N MET A 374 -14.74 3.59 -0.91
CA MET A 374 -14.65 3.88 -2.33
C MET A 374 -15.75 4.87 -2.73
N LEU A 375 -15.46 5.69 -3.74
CA LEU A 375 -16.44 6.51 -4.42
C LEU A 375 -16.31 6.34 -5.93
N GLY A 376 -17.44 6.43 -6.64
CA GLY A 376 -17.46 6.64 -8.09
C GLY A 376 -17.47 8.12 -8.44
N PHE A 377 -16.84 8.51 -9.55
CA PHE A 377 -16.94 9.86 -10.11
C PHE A 377 -16.94 9.83 -11.65
N THR A 378 -17.57 10.83 -12.27
CA THR A 378 -17.60 10.98 -13.73
C THR A 378 -16.60 12.02 -14.22
N VAL A 379 -16.26 11.98 -15.51
CA VAL A 379 -15.38 12.95 -16.20
C VAL A 379 -15.94 13.33 -17.56
#